data_AF-A0A357NCQ0-F1
#
_entry.id   AF-A0A357NCQ0-F1
#
_cell.length_a   1.000
_cell.length_b   1.000
_cell.length_c   1.000
_cell.angle_alpha   90.00
_cell.angle_beta   90.00
_cell.angle_gamma   90.00
#
_symmetry.space_group_name_H-M   'P 1'
#
loop_
_entity.id
_entity.type
_entity.pdbx_description
1 polymer ?
#
loop_
_entity_poly.entity_id
_entity_poly.type
_entity_poly.pdbx_seq_one_letter_code
_entity_poly.pdbx_strand_id
1 'polypeptide(L)'
;NSVSRVMIDIVDRPHRNGAQEVRNILAAYKEAEDLINIGAYAQGSNARIDQAIAKIEAIRTFLQQEVDVAVPFPDTKKQLLALL
;
A
#
# COMPACT_ATOMS: atom_id res chain seq x y z
N ASN A 1 -10.82 -5.24 2.31
CA ASN A 1 -12.24 -4.97 1.97
C ASN A 1 -12.83 -3.85 2.82
N SER A 2 -12.27 -2.64 2.72
CA SER A 2 -12.81 -1.44 3.37
C SER A 2 -12.87 -0.31 2.35
N VAL A 3 -13.93 0.49 2.37
CA VAL A 3 -14.14 1.62 1.44
C VAL A 3 -14.90 2.75 2.12
N SER A 4 -14.42 3.99 1.94
CA SER A 4 -15.17 5.19 2.28
C SER A 4 -15.68 5.83 0.99
N ARG A 5 -17.01 5.91 0.86
CA ARG A 5 -17.66 6.43 -0.37
C ARG A 5 -17.46 7.93 -0.55
N VAL A 6 -17.35 8.68 0.56
CA VAL A 6 -17.15 10.12 0.57
C VAL A 6 -15.69 10.54 0.40
N MET A 7 -14.73 9.59 0.45
CA MET A 7 -13.29 9.88 0.31
C MET A 7 -13.02 10.69 -0.95
N ILE A 8 -13.69 10.35 -2.05
CA ILE A 8 -13.57 11.02 -3.33
C ILE A 8 -13.88 12.52 -3.19
N ASP A 9 -14.85 12.90 -2.37
CA ASP A 9 -15.30 14.29 -2.28
C ASP A 9 -14.48 15.13 -1.30
N ILE A 10 -13.75 14.51 -0.39
CA ILE A 10 -13.12 15.20 0.75
C ILE A 10 -11.59 15.19 0.75
N VAL A 11 -10.93 14.52 -0.20
CA VAL A 11 -9.47 14.47 -0.32
C VAL A 11 -8.98 15.05 -1.63
N ASP A 12 -7.76 15.61 -1.60
CA ASP A 12 -7.11 16.11 -2.80
C ASP A 12 -6.56 14.98 -3.69
N ARG A 13 -6.29 15.33 -4.94
CA ARG A 13 -5.87 14.37 -5.97
C ARG A 13 -4.60 13.59 -5.61
N PRO A 14 -3.53 14.20 -5.06
CA PRO A 14 -2.34 13.45 -4.63
C PRO A 14 -2.66 12.39 -3.57
N HIS A 15 -3.44 12.74 -2.53
CA HIS A 15 -3.84 11.78 -1.50
C HIS A 15 -4.67 10.63 -2.11
N ARG A 16 -5.64 10.95 -2.98
CA ARG A 16 -6.46 9.92 -3.63
C ARG A 16 -5.62 8.95 -4.46
N ASN A 17 -4.75 9.49 -5.31
CA ASN A 17 -3.89 8.69 -6.17
C ASN A 17 -2.93 7.83 -5.34
N GLY A 18 -2.35 8.41 -4.29
CA GLY A 18 -1.44 7.71 -3.39
C GLY A 18 -2.11 6.51 -2.73
N ALA A 19 -3.30 6.71 -2.17
CA ALA A 19 -4.08 5.65 -1.55
C ALA A 19 -4.51 4.57 -2.55
N GLN A 20 -4.85 4.95 -3.79
CA GLN A 20 -5.19 3.98 -4.83
C GLN A 20 -3.99 3.12 -5.21
N GLU A 21 -2.81 3.72 -5.36
CA GLU A 21 -1.60 2.99 -5.75
C GLU A 21 -1.13 2.03 -4.66
N VAL A 22 -1.17 2.45 -3.39
CA VAL A 22 -0.87 1.55 -2.26
C VAL A 22 -1.82 0.35 -2.25
N ARG A 23 -3.12 0.54 -2.55
CA ARG A 23 -4.07 -0.58 -2.70
C ARG A 23 -3.73 -1.48 -3.90
N ASN A 24 -3.31 -0.91 -5.02
CA ASN A 24 -2.91 -1.68 -6.21
C ASN A 24 -1.70 -2.57 -5.92
N ILE A 25 -0.73 -2.06 -5.16
CA ILE A 25 0.45 -2.79 -4.70
C ILE A 25 0.06 -3.92 -3.75
N LEU A 26 -0.76 -3.64 -2.73
CA LEU A 26 -1.26 -4.68 -1.81
C LEU A 26 -2.01 -5.79 -2.54
N ALA A 27 -2.83 -5.44 -3.54
CA ALA A 27 -3.54 -6.41 -4.36
C ALA A 27 -2.57 -7.28 -5.17
N ALA A 28 -1.57 -6.67 -5.83
CA ALA A 28 -0.57 -7.40 -6.59
C ALA A 28 0.27 -8.35 -5.73
N TYR A 29 0.67 -7.91 -4.54
CA TYR A 29 1.37 -8.76 -3.59
C TYR A 29 0.49 -9.94 -3.18
N LYS A 30 -0.78 -9.68 -2.82
CA LYS A 30 -1.72 -10.72 -2.40
C LYS A 30 -2.01 -11.74 -3.49
N GLU A 31 -2.12 -11.32 -4.75
CA GLU A 31 -2.31 -12.22 -5.90
C GLU A 31 -1.12 -13.17 -6.11
N ALA A 32 0.09 -12.75 -5.71
CA ALA A 32 1.32 -13.52 -5.87
C ALA A 32 1.84 -14.17 -4.58
N GLU A 33 1.17 -13.93 -3.45
CA GLU A 33 1.66 -14.27 -2.10
C GLU A 33 1.97 -15.77 -1.96
N ASP A 34 1.11 -16.64 -2.48
CA ASP A 34 1.33 -18.09 -2.43
C ASP A 34 2.59 -18.50 -3.22
N LEU A 35 2.78 -17.96 -4.42
CA LEU A 35 3.94 -18.24 -5.28
C LEU A 35 5.24 -17.72 -4.65
N ILE A 36 5.19 -16.55 -4.02
CA ILE A 36 6.32 -15.96 -3.30
C ILE A 36 6.68 -16.84 -2.09
N ASN A 37 5.69 -17.24 -1.29
CA ASN A 37 5.90 -18.00 -0.06
C ASN A 37 6.50 -19.40 -0.30
N ILE A 38 6.15 -20.07 -1.41
CA ILE A 38 6.75 -21.36 -1.78
C ILE A 38 8.06 -21.21 -2.57
N GLY A 39 8.53 -19.98 -2.81
CA GLY A 39 9.76 -19.69 -3.58
C GLY A 39 9.64 -19.97 -5.08
N ALA A 40 8.42 -20.06 -5.63
CA ALA A 40 8.17 -20.31 -7.05
C ALA A 40 8.10 -19.03 -7.90
N TYR A 41 8.09 -17.85 -7.27
CA TYR A 41 8.11 -16.57 -7.99
C TYR A 41 9.54 -16.21 -8.43
N ALA A 42 9.71 -15.93 -9.73
CA ALA A 42 10.96 -15.46 -10.30
C ALA A 42 10.94 -13.93 -10.48
N GLN A 43 11.93 -13.24 -9.91
CA GLN A 43 12.09 -11.80 -10.09
C GLN A 43 12.22 -11.43 -11.59
N GLY A 44 11.58 -10.34 -12.00
CA GLY A 44 11.58 -9.87 -13.39
C GLY A 44 10.53 -10.53 -14.28
N SER A 45 9.82 -11.56 -13.78
CA SER A 45 8.72 -12.20 -14.51
C SER A 45 7.48 -11.31 -14.61
N ASN A 46 7.30 -10.40 -13.66
CA ASN A 46 6.19 -9.46 -13.64
C ASN A 46 6.55 -8.19 -12.86
N ALA A 47 6.77 -7.10 -13.58
CA ALA A 47 7.17 -5.82 -12.99
C ALA A 47 6.22 -5.32 -11.88
N ARG A 48 4.93 -5.63 -11.95
CA ARG A 48 3.95 -5.24 -10.93
C ARG A 48 4.14 -6.02 -9.63
N ILE A 49 4.43 -7.31 -9.73
CA ILE A 49 4.72 -8.14 -8.55
C ILE A 49 6.09 -7.78 -7.98
N ASP A 50 7.09 -7.54 -8.83
CA ASP A 50 8.41 -7.07 -8.40
C ASP A 50 8.32 -5.76 -7.61
N GLN A 51 7.57 -4.77 -8.12
CA GLN A 51 7.30 -3.53 -7.41
C GLN A 51 6.58 -3.78 -6.09
N ALA A 52 5.64 -4.73 -6.07
CA ALA A 52 4.90 -5.04 -4.86
C ALA A 52 5.78 -5.68 -3.79
N ILE A 53 6.64 -6.64 -4.15
CA ILE A 53 7.63 -7.25 -3.26
C ILE A 53 8.58 -6.17 -2.71
N ALA A 54 9.04 -5.24 -3.55
CA ALA A 54 9.96 -4.19 -3.12
C ALA A 54 9.34 -3.18 -2.12
N LYS A 55 8.01 -3.01 -2.16
CA LYS A 55 7.30 -1.98 -1.36
C LYS A 55 6.48 -2.54 -0.20
N ILE A 56 6.24 -3.85 -0.16
CA ILE A 56 5.27 -4.45 0.78
C ILE A 56 5.62 -4.19 2.25
N GLU A 57 6.89 -4.23 2.63
CA GLU A 57 7.31 -4.05 4.03
C GLU A 57 7.10 -2.60 4.51
N ALA A 58 7.39 -1.62 3.65
CA ALA A 58 7.12 -0.21 3.96
C ALA A 58 5.61 0.04 4.10
N ILE A 59 4.80 -0.56 3.23
CA ILE A 59 3.34 -0.44 3.29
C ILE A 59 2.79 -1.13 4.55
N ARG A 60 3.28 -2.33 4.90
CA ARG A 60 2.89 -3.04 6.14
C ARG A 60 3.18 -2.19 7.37
N THR A 61 4.36 -1.58 7.42
CA THR A 61 4.76 -0.67 8.49
C THR A 61 3.81 0.53 8.59
N PHE A 62 3.45 1.14 7.46
CA PHE A 62 2.50 2.26 7.42
C PHE A 62 1.08 1.88 7.88
N LEU A 63 0.64 0.64 7.64
CA LEU A 63 -0.68 0.16 8.02
C LEU A 63 -0.78 -0.29 9.49
N GLN A 64 0.35 -0.46 10.17
CA GLN A 64 0.42 -0.85 11.57
C GLN A 64 0.53 0.39 12.47
N GLN A 65 -0.16 0.35 13.61
CA GLN A 65 -0.19 1.45 14.56
C GLN A 65 -0.44 0.89 15.97
N GLU A 66 0.30 1.40 16.95
CA GLU A 66 0.06 1.09 18.37
C GLU A 66 -1.25 1.71 18.86
N VAL A 67 -1.91 1.04 19.82
CA VAL A 67 -3.27 1.40 20.27
C VAL A 67 -3.33 2.78 20.93
N ASP A 68 -2.25 3.21 21.56
CA ASP A 68 -2.11 4.46 22.31
C ASP A 68 -1.43 5.58 21.51
N VAL A 69 -1.01 5.31 20.27
CA VAL A 69 -0.35 6.29 19.39
C VAL A 69 -1.37 6.88 18.43
N ALA A 70 -1.40 8.20 18.29
CA ALA A 70 -2.17 8.89 17.25
C ALA A 70 -1.24 9.59 16.27
N VAL A 71 -1.59 9.54 14.98
CA VAL A 71 -0.86 10.23 13.91
C VAL A 71 -1.74 11.34 13.34
N PRO A 72 -1.30 12.61 13.35
CA PRO A 72 -2.04 13.69 12.73
C PRO A 72 -2.22 13.48 11.22
N PHE A 73 -3.35 13.91 10.68
CA PHE A 73 -3.66 13.77 9.25
C PHE A 73 -2.55 14.26 8.29
N PRO A 74 -1.92 15.44 8.50
CA PRO A 74 -0.83 15.90 7.62
C PRO A 74 0.35 14.92 7.58
N ASP A 75 0.67 14.30 8.73
CA ASP A 75 1.75 13.33 8.85
C ASP A 75 1.38 12.01 8.19
N THR A 76 0.17 11.48 8.41
CA THR A 76 -0.31 10.28 7.73
C THR A 76 -0.31 10.47 6.21
N LYS A 77 -0.76 11.62 5.72
CA LYS A 77 -0.74 11.94 4.29
C LYS A 77 0.68 12.01 3.75
N LYS A 78 1.60 12.64 4.48
CA LYS A 78 3.02 12.71 4.09
C LYS A 78 3.64 11.31 4.03
N GLN A 79 3.39 10.47 5.03
CA GLN A 79 3.88 9.10 5.08
C GLN A 79 3.33 8.27 3.92
N LEU A 80 2.02 8.37 3.63
CA LEU A 80 1.39 7.70 2.49
C LEU A 80 2.08 8.06 1.17
N LEU A 81 2.32 9.35 0.93
CA LEU A 81 2.93 9.82 -0.32
C LEU A 81 4.41 9.42 -0.43
N ALA A 82 5.11 9.22 0.69
CA ALA A 82 6.50 8.77 0.71
C ALA A 82 6.67 7.28 0.41
N LEU A 83 5.58 6.49 0.39
CA LEU A 83 5.63 5.07 0.04
C LEU A 83 5.84 4.82 -1.45
N LEU A 84 5.48 5.79 -2.30
CA LEU A 84 5.51 5.69 -3.75
C LEU A 84 6.82 6.25 -4.28
#